data_AF-A3JZZ0-F1
#
_entry.id   AF-A3JZZ0-F1
#
_cell.length_a   1.000
_cell.length_b   1.000
_cell.length_c   1.000
_cell.angle_alpha   90.00
_cell.angle_beta   90.00
_cell.angle_gamma   90.00
#
_symmetry.space_group_name_H-M   'P 1'
#
loop_
_entity.id
_entity.type
_entity.pdbx_description
1 polymer ?
#
loop_
_entity_poly.entity_id
_entity_poly.type
_entity_poly.pdbx_seq_one_letter_code
_entity_poly.pdbx_strand_id
1 'polypeptide(L)'
;MSGQYWAVIGLLAIAAFAIRVTGLIAGGRIRESRHTWVLDELPGLIVASLVASSLAGQPPATWLAAGIAVGVAIGTDHVIATMVLGMAAFTGLGWLGV
;
A
#
# COMPACT_ATOMS: atom_id res chain seq x y z
N MET A 1 -29.88 -7.04 -3.30
CA MET A 1 -28.74 -6.39 -2.63
C MET A 1 -29.30 -5.27 -1.77
N SER A 2 -29.11 -5.32 -0.44
CA SER A 2 -29.80 -4.42 0.50
C SER A 2 -29.27 -2.97 0.39
N GLY A 3 -30.15 -1.99 0.62
CA GLY A 3 -29.79 -0.55 0.57
C GLY A 3 -28.66 -0.15 1.53
N GLN A 4 -28.39 -0.96 2.55
CA GLN A 4 -27.26 -0.77 3.47
C GLN A 4 -25.89 -0.90 2.77
N TYR A 5 -25.72 -1.82 1.82
CA TYR A 5 -24.46 -1.94 1.08
C TYR A 5 -24.21 -0.70 0.21
N TRP A 6 -25.25 -0.17 -0.44
CA TRP A 6 -25.15 1.06 -1.23
C TRP A 6 -24.79 2.28 -0.38
N ALA A 7 -25.32 2.38 0.84
CA ALA A 7 -24.93 3.43 1.78
C ALA A 7 -23.46 3.34 2.19
N VAL A 8 -22.96 2.13 2.50
CA VAL A 8 -21.55 1.90 2.84
C VAL A 8 -20.64 2.20 1.65
N ILE A 9 -21.00 1.76 0.45
CA ILE A 9 -20.24 2.04 -0.78
C ILE A 9 -20.18 3.56 -1.01
N GLY A 10 -21.30 4.26 -0.88
CA GLY A 10 -21.34 5.72 -0.99
C GLY A 10 -20.45 6.42 0.03
N LEU A 11 -20.50 5.97 1.29
CA LEU A 11 -19.64 6.50 2.35
C LEU A 11 -18.15 6.27 2.07
N LEU A 12 -17.77 5.05 1.66
CA LEU A 12 -16.40 4.71 1.28
C LEU A 12 -15.91 5.53 0.08
N ALA A 13 -16.77 5.76 -0.91
CA ALA A 13 -16.45 6.57 -2.07
C ALA A 13 -16.19 8.04 -1.67
N ILE A 14 -17.04 8.61 -0.82
CA ILE A 14 -16.86 9.98 -0.30
C ILE A 14 -15.57 10.07 0.52
N ALA A 15 -15.33 9.10 1.41
CA ALA A 15 -14.13 9.06 2.24
C ALA A 15 -12.85 8.97 1.38
N ALA A 16 -12.83 8.07 0.39
CA ALA A 16 -11.71 7.91 -0.53
C ALA A 16 -11.41 9.21 -1.30
N PHE A 17 -12.45 9.89 -1.77
CA PHE A 17 -12.29 11.17 -2.46
C PHE A 17 -11.80 12.27 -1.51
N ALA A 18 -12.36 12.37 -0.30
CA ALA A 18 -11.96 13.34 0.71
C ALA A 18 -10.48 13.18 1.10
N ILE A 19 -9.99 11.94 1.25
CA ILE A 19 -8.57 11.66 1.51
C ILE A 19 -7.71 12.20 0.37
N ARG A 20 -8.12 11.97 -0.88
CA ARG A 20 -7.36 12.40 -2.07
C ARG A 20 -7.30 13.92 -2.21
N VAL A 21 -8.44 14.60 -1.99
CA VAL A 21 -8.52 16.06 -2.00
C VAL A 21 -7.67 16.66 -0.88
N THR A 22 -7.79 16.12 0.33
CA THR A 22 -6.99 16.57 1.48
C THR A 22 -5.50 16.35 1.23
N GLY A 23 -5.11 15.21 0.65
CA GLY A 23 -3.74 14.90 0.27
C GLY A 23 -3.17 15.86 -0.78
N LEU A 24 -3.96 16.26 -1.78
CA LEU A 24 -3.54 17.25 -2.79
C LEU A 24 -3.35 18.66 -2.18
N ILE A 25 -4.27 19.08 -1.31
CA ILE A 25 -4.20 20.40 -0.65
C ILE A 25 -3.05 20.43 0.38
N ALA A 26 -2.91 19.38 1.18
CA ALA A 26 -1.82 19.25 2.15
C ALA A 26 -0.45 19.14 1.46
N GLY A 27 -0.35 18.34 0.40
CA GLY A 27 0.86 18.22 -0.41
C GLY A 27 1.28 19.55 -1.05
N GLY A 28 0.32 20.34 -1.53
CA GLY A 28 0.57 21.68 -2.05
C GLY A 28 1.16 22.63 -0.99
N ARG A 29 0.63 22.61 0.25
CA ARG A 29 1.14 23.46 1.35
C ARG A 29 2.45 22.98 1.96
N ILE A 30 2.70 21.66 1.98
CA ILE A 30 3.94 21.08 2.51
C ILE A 30 5.13 21.47 1.62
N ARG A 31 4.93 21.48 0.29
CA ARG A 31 5.93 21.85 -0.72
C ARG A 31 6.41 23.29 -0.63
N GLU A 32 5.65 24.17 0.03
CA GLU A 32 5.97 25.58 0.23
C GLU A 32 6.86 25.80 1.49
N SER A 33 7.03 24.78 2.33
CA SER A 33 7.76 24.89 3.60
C SER A 33 9.14 24.22 3.59
N ARG A 34 10.08 24.83 4.33
CA ARG A 34 11.50 24.46 4.46
C ARG A 34 11.77 23.09 5.12
N HIS A 35 10.74 22.36 5.54
CA HIS A 35 10.80 21.00 6.14
C HIS A 35 10.50 19.87 5.13
N THR A 36 10.48 20.19 3.83
CA THR A 36 10.27 19.23 2.72
C THR A 36 11.14 17.97 2.85
N TRP A 37 12.39 18.10 3.30
CA TRP A 37 13.31 16.96 3.45
C TRP A 37 12.83 15.88 4.44
N VAL A 38 12.16 16.23 5.54
CA VAL A 38 11.62 15.24 6.51
C VAL A 38 10.25 14.71 6.06
N LEU A 39 9.49 15.53 5.34
CA LEU A 39 8.15 15.18 4.85
C LEU A 39 8.17 14.32 3.58
N ASP A 40 9.25 14.35 2.80
CA ASP A 40 9.42 13.48 1.62
C ASP A 40 9.68 12.01 1.98
N GLU A 41 10.32 11.74 3.12
CA GLU A 41 10.61 10.38 3.60
C GLU A 41 9.47 9.79 4.45
N LEU A 42 8.61 10.64 5.02
CA LEU A 42 7.46 10.25 5.86
C LEU A 42 6.51 9.24 5.19
N PRO A 43 6.10 9.40 3.92
CA PRO A 43 5.25 8.43 3.23
C PRO A 43 5.90 7.05 3.18
N GLY A 44 7.20 6.98 2.91
CA GLY A 44 7.96 5.72 2.90
C GLY A 44 7.98 5.06 4.27
N LEU A 45 8.21 5.83 5.33
CA LEU A 45 8.21 5.33 6.71
C LEU A 45 6.82 4.85 7.17
N ILE A 46 5.75 5.54 6.77
CA ILE A 46 4.37 5.11 7.05
C ILE A 46 4.08 3.78 6.35
N VAL A 47 4.45 3.64 5.07
CA VAL A 47 4.26 2.39 4.33
C VAL A 47 5.08 1.26 4.95
N ALA A 48 6.35 1.49 5.28
CA ALA A 48 7.22 0.48 5.88
C ALA A 48 6.68 0.01 7.24
N SER A 49 6.24 0.93 8.10
CA SER A 49 5.66 0.57 9.41
C SER A 49 4.32 -0.16 9.28
N LEU A 50 3.46 0.25 8.33
CA LEU A 50 2.22 -0.44 8.05
C LEU A 50 2.47 -1.87 7.55
N VAL A 51 3.37 -2.03 6.57
CA VAL A 51 3.74 -3.34 6.01
C VAL A 51 4.35 -4.23 7.07
N ALA A 52 5.26 -3.70 7.90
CA ALA A 52 5.85 -4.45 9.01
C ALA A 52 4.80 -4.92 10.01
N SER A 53 3.85 -4.05 10.38
CA SER A 53 2.73 -4.44 11.26
C SER A 53 1.79 -5.46 10.61
N SER A 54 1.56 -5.36 9.29
CA SER A 54 0.69 -6.27 8.55
C SER A 54 1.31 -7.66 8.37
N LEU A 55 2.65 -7.75 8.39
CA LEU A 55 3.40 -9.00 8.35
C LEU A 55 3.58 -9.64 9.73
N ALA A 56 3.42 -8.87 10.81
CA ALA A 56 3.48 -9.36 12.18
C ALA A 56 2.32 -10.33 12.45
N GLY A 57 2.63 -11.62 12.52
CA GLY A 57 1.66 -12.69 12.74
C GLY A 57 1.19 -13.43 11.49
N GLN A 58 1.75 -13.12 10.31
CA GLN A 58 1.48 -13.86 9.07
C GLN A 58 2.38 -15.10 8.93
N PRO A 59 1.93 -16.13 8.18
CA PRO A 59 2.73 -17.32 7.89
C PRO A 59 4.09 -17.00 7.23
N PRO A 60 5.10 -17.86 7.40
CA PRO A 60 6.43 -17.66 6.79
C PRO A 60 6.39 -17.59 5.26
N ALA A 61 5.41 -18.22 4.61
CA ALA A 61 5.19 -18.07 3.17
C ALA A 61 4.83 -16.64 2.75
N THR A 62 4.02 -15.93 3.54
CA THR A 62 3.67 -14.52 3.29
C THR A 62 4.90 -13.62 3.40
N TRP A 63 5.81 -13.92 4.31
CA TRP A 63 7.10 -13.23 4.41
C TRP A 63 7.98 -13.44 3.18
N LEU A 64 8.05 -14.67 2.66
CA LEU A 64 8.77 -14.98 1.42
C LEU A 64 8.17 -14.25 0.21
N ALA A 65 6.85 -14.28 0.05
CA ALA A 65 6.16 -13.56 -1.03
C ALA A 65 6.38 -12.04 -0.95
N ALA A 66 6.30 -11.46 0.25
CA ALA A 66 6.61 -10.05 0.47
C ALA A 66 8.07 -9.71 0.12
N GLY A 67 9.03 -10.57 0.50
CA GLY A 67 10.43 -10.41 0.13
C GLY A 67 10.67 -10.43 -1.37
N ILE A 68 10.01 -11.34 -2.10
CA ILE A 68 10.07 -11.39 -3.57
C ILE A 68 9.49 -10.10 -4.18
N ALA A 69 8.35 -9.62 -3.68
CA ALA A 69 7.74 -8.38 -4.15
C ALA A 69 8.67 -7.16 -3.95
N VAL A 70 9.36 -7.09 -2.81
CA VAL A 70 10.37 -6.05 -2.53
C VAL A 70 11.58 -6.18 -3.47
N GLY A 71 12.08 -7.39 -3.69
CA GLY A 71 13.20 -7.63 -4.61
C GLY A 71 12.88 -7.20 -6.04
N VAL A 72 11.67 -7.51 -6.52
CA VAL A 72 11.18 -7.03 -7.82
C VAL A 72 11.07 -5.52 -7.85
N ALA A 73 10.59 -4.89 -6.78
CA ALA A 73 10.42 -3.44 -6.70
C ALA A 73 11.75 -2.70 -6.86
N ILE A 74 12.78 -3.16 -6.16
CA ILE A 74 14.12 -2.59 -6.23
C ILE A 74 14.74 -2.81 -7.63
N GLY A 75 14.45 -3.93 -8.28
CA GLY A 75 15.05 -4.26 -9.58
C GLY A 75 14.35 -3.67 -10.81
N THR A 76 13.06 -3.33 -10.72
CA THR A 76 12.26 -2.92 -11.89
C THR A 76 11.74 -1.49 -11.85
N ASP A 77 11.73 -0.81 -10.69
CA ASP A 77 11.12 0.52 -10.50
C ASP A 77 9.68 0.65 -11.07
N HIS A 78 9.02 -0.49 -11.34
CA HIS A 78 7.74 -0.57 -12.00
C HIS A 78 6.67 -1.10 -11.05
N VAL A 79 5.84 -0.19 -10.55
CA VAL A 79 4.74 -0.50 -9.60
C VAL A 79 3.80 -1.59 -10.13
N ILE A 80 3.54 -1.62 -11.43
CA ILE A 80 2.65 -2.63 -12.02
C ILE A 80 3.31 -4.02 -11.97
N ALA A 81 4.62 -4.10 -12.26
CA ALA A 81 5.36 -5.35 -12.23
C ALA A 81 5.42 -5.92 -10.81
N THR A 82 5.60 -5.07 -9.80
CA THR A 82 5.63 -5.49 -8.39
C THR A 82 4.27 -6.00 -7.91
N MET A 83 3.17 -5.38 -8.33
CA MET A 83 1.82 -5.85 -8.01
C MET A 83 1.55 -7.23 -8.61
N VAL A 84 1.87 -7.44 -9.89
CA VAL A 84 1.62 -8.71 -10.59
C VAL A 84 2.51 -9.82 -10.04
N LEU A 85 3.81 -9.57 -9.91
CA LEU A 85 4.77 -10.58 -9.46
C LEU A 85 4.60 -10.90 -7.97
N GLY A 86 4.29 -9.91 -7.14
CA GLY A 86 3.98 -10.13 -5.73
C GLY A 86 2.71 -10.98 -5.53
N MET A 87 1.64 -10.69 -6.27
CA MET A 87 0.44 -11.52 -6.30
C MET A 87 0.75 -12.94 -6.77
N ALA A 88 1.47 -13.09 -7.89
CA ALA A 88 1.83 -14.38 -8.45
C ALA A 88 2.66 -15.22 -7.46
N ALA A 89 3.63 -14.60 -6.77
CA ALA A 89 4.43 -15.25 -5.73
C ALA A 89 3.57 -15.70 -4.54
N PHE A 90 2.69 -14.84 -4.04
CA PHE A 90 1.80 -15.18 -2.92
C PHE A 90 0.84 -16.32 -3.28
N THR A 91 0.17 -16.24 -4.44
CA THR A 91 -0.74 -17.29 -4.89
C THR A 91 -0.01 -18.59 -5.23
N GLY A 92 1.20 -18.49 -5.77
CA GLY A 92 2.03 -19.63 -6.13
C GLY A 92 2.53 -20.40 -4.91
N LEU A 93 3.01 -19.69 -3.87
CA LEU A 93 3.37 -20.31 -2.60
C LEU A 93 2.16 -20.96 -1.91
N GLY A 94 1.02 -20.26 -1.89
CA GLY A 94 -0.22 -20.81 -1.33
C GLY A 94 -0.70 -22.08 -2.06
N TRP A 95 -0.51 -22.17 -3.38
CA TRP A 95 -0.80 -23.37 -4.17
C TRP A 95 0.16 -24.54 -3.88
N LEU A 96 1.40 -24.24 -3.52
CA LEU A 96 2.41 -25.23 -3.14
C LEU A 96 2.24 -25.74 -1.69
N GLY A 97 1.25 -25.22 -0.95
CA GLY A 97 0.91 -25.68 0.39
C GLY A 97 1.88 -25.21 1.47
N VAL A 98 2.66 -24.14 1.20
CA VAL A 98 3.57 -23.49 2.16
C VAL A 98 2.94 -22.20 2.67
#